data_AF-A0A1X1N2C5-F1
#
_entry.id   AF-A0A1X1N2C5-F1
#
_cell.length_a   1.000
_cell.length_b   1.000
_cell.length_c   1.000
_cell.angle_alpha   90.00
_cell.angle_beta   90.00
_cell.angle_gamma   90.00
#
_symmetry.space_group_name_H-M   'P 1'
#
loop_
_entity.id
_entity.type
_entity.pdbx_description
1 polymer ?
#
loop_
_entity_poly.entity_id
_entity_poly.type
_entity_poly.pdbx_seq_one_letter_code
_entity_poly.pdbx_strand_id
1 'polypeptide(L)'
;MNWVPPTHVERQLYEAGQRGDVHAQLRVLAAAELFIGQARHEVDAEAGIVRWRSARDPMTGAWYRPLFTRGMLPPWHPDWVFHDATLAWAADDDWSDLRLWLAVNPGSPVAVHLRTSPEDRALWRRLHAEAAEHSTDERLTALHTGPLFGPLAFGLACGAHLAVSNGVPWNEVGTVYRGYNSQRRTLRESWGITDHGGWQRETEALLDYSNSPAEPEYALRVREQLRKGIGELPPADLWRETAAGSLQDRGAPPALVAKMEELVRRIMRYEARFRADGLLPEDGWVTTASAYDYGRAVNLARWGLSARYCHPQQAEQTIVHAGALAKAAYSSWESFSAGYTLGRVLRFDDEEYGCFYESALAAHRLLTDDEGSPWRNIPWR
;
A
#
# COMPACT_ATOMS: atom_id res chain seq x y z
N MET A 1 -20.49 -26.20 -4.53
CA MET A 1 -20.03 -24.79 -4.43
C MET A 1 -18.82 -24.65 -5.33
N ASN A 2 -18.83 -23.70 -6.27
CA ASN A 2 -17.65 -23.40 -7.07
C ASN A 2 -16.77 -22.47 -6.23
N TRP A 3 -15.66 -22.98 -5.70
CA TRP A 3 -14.70 -22.17 -4.97
C TRP A 3 -14.00 -21.21 -5.94
N VAL A 4 -13.88 -19.94 -5.57
CA VAL A 4 -13.24 -18.90 -6.39
C VAL A 4 -11.89 -18.57 -5.77
N PRO A 5 -10.78 -18.68 -6.52
CA PRO A 5 -9.47 -18.29 -6.02
C PRO A 5 -9.44 -16.81 -5.60
N PRO A 6 -9.01 -16.48 -4.37
CA PRO A 6 -9.00 -15.10 -3.87
C PRO A 6 -8.06 -14.17 -4.64
N THR A 7 -6.91 -14.65 -5.08
CA THR A 7 -5.99 -13.89 -5.96
C THR A 7 -5.54 -14.72 -7.17
N HIS A 8 -4.75 -14.08 -8.04
CA HIS A 8 -4.04 -14.76 -9.11
C HIS A 8 -3.09 -15.86 -8.60
N VAL A 9 -2.44 -15.67 -7.43
CA VAL A 9 -1.56 -16.69 -6.82
C VAL A 9 -2.36 -17.96 -6.54
N GLU A 10 -3.49 -17.85 -5.83
CA GLU A 10 -4.32 -19.02 -5.55
C GLU A 10 -4.92 -19.62 -6.83
N ARG A 11 -5.21 -18.81 -7.85
CA ARG A 11 -5.68 -19.33 -9.15
C ARG A 11 -4.61 -20.20 -9.81
N GLN A 12 -3.38 -19.72 -9.88
CA GLN A 12 -2.27 -20.48 -10.46
C GLN A 12 -1.97 -21.76 -9.66
N LEU A 13 -2.03 -21.70 -8.32
CA LEU A 13 -1.88 -22.88 -7.46
C LEU A 13 -2.98 -23.91 -7.71
N TYR A 14 -4.23 -23.45 -7.86
CA TYR A 14 -5.37 -24.31 -8.14
C TYR A 14 -5.21 -25.00 -9.50
N GLU A 15 -4.95 -24.24 -10.55
CA GLU A 15 -4.83 -24.75 -11.92
C GLU A 15 -3.64 -25.71 -12.06
N ALA A 16 -2.49 -25.39 -11.46
CA ALA A 16 -1.34 -26.29 -11.41
C ALA A 16 -1.66 -27.57 -10.62
N GLY A 17 -2.37 -27.45 -9.50
CA GLY A 17 -2.84 -28.58 -8.70
C GLY A 17 -3.79 -29.51 -9.46
N GLN A 18 -4.73 -28.96 -10.24
CA GLN A 18 -5.62 -29.73 -11.12
C GLN A 18 -4.86 -30.54 -12.17
N ARG A 19 -3.69 -30.06 -12.60
CA ARG A 19 -2.80 -30.78 -13.55
C ARG A 19 -1.81 -31.73 -12.86
N GLY A 20 -1.74 -31.75 -11.53
CA GLY A 20 -0.72 -32.48 -10.78
C GLY A 20 0.71 -31.93 -10.95
N ASP A 21 0.83 -30.67 -11.38
CA ASP A 21 2.12 -30.04 -11.69
C ASP A 21 2.72 -29.37 -10.44
N VAL A 22 3.37 -30.19 -9.61
CA VAL A 22 4.00 -29.73 -8.36
C VAL A 22 5.13 -28.73 -8.63
N HIS A 23 5.85 -28.86 -9.75
CA HIS A 23 6.92 -27.94 -10.09
C HIS A 23 6.35 -26.54 -10.42
N ALA A 24 5.25 -26.45 -11.15
CA ALA A 24 4.55 -25.17 -11.36
C ALA A 24 4.02 -24.58 -10.04
N GLN A 25 3.47 -25.40 -9.14
CA GLN A 25 3.06 -24.92 -7.81
C GLN A 25 4.25 -24.35 -7.03
N LEU A 26 5.41 -25.01 -7.05
CA LEU A 26 6.62 -24.52 -6.41
C LEU A 26 7.11 -23.18 -6.99
N ARG A 27 7.04 -22.99 -8.32
CA ARG A 27 7.40 -21.70 -8.93
C ARG A 27 6.48 -20.57 -8.50
N VAL A 28 5.17 -20.84 -8.40
CA VAL A 28 4.19 -19.85 -7.90
C VAL A 28 4.50 -19.50 -6.45
N LEU A 29 4.72 -20.49 -5.59
CA LEU A 29 5.04 -20.29 -4.18
C LEU A 29 6.39 -19.59 -3.95
N ALA A 30 7.37 -19.83 -4.82
CA ALA A 30 8.69 -19.20 -4.74
C ALA A 30 8.65 -17.69 -4.99
N ALA A 31 7.68 -17.23 -5.80
CA ALA A 31 7.44 -15.83 -6.13
C ALA A 31 6.38 -15.15 -5.25
N ALA A 32 5.66 -15.91 -4.42
CA ALA A 32 4.57 -15.39 -3.58
C ALA A 32 5.09 -14.92 -2.21
N GLU A 33 4.38 -13.94 -1.63
CA GLU A 33 4.48 -13.65 -0.20
C GLU A 33 3.83 -14.79 0.60
N LEU A 34 4.59 -15.34 1.55
CA LEU A 34 4.12 -16.41 2.44
C LEU A 34 4.09 -15.92 3.89
N PHE A 35 3.23 -16.54 4.68
CA PHE A 35 2.96 -16.12 6.04
C PHE A 35 2.94 -17.26 7.03
N ILE A 36 3.48 -17.01 8.22
CA ILE A 36 3.44 -17.91 9.38
C ILE A 36 2.62 -17.26 10.46
N GLY A 37 1.55 -17.93 10.89
CA GLY A 37 0.76 -17.45 12.01
C GLY A 37 1.42 -17.75 13.36
N GLN A 38 1.36 -16.80 14.29
CA GLN A 38 1.81 -16.97 15.68
C GLN A 38 0.93 -16.16 16.66
N ALA A 39 0.87 -16.62 17.91
CA ALA A 39 0.06 -15.97 18.94
C ALA A 39 0.74 -14.66 19.32
N ARG A 40 -0.04 -13.58 19.29
CA ARG A 40 0.47 -12.22 19.48
C ARG A 40 1.27 -12.07 20.77
N HIS A 41 0.77 -12.61 21.88
CA HIS A 41 1.46 -12.52 23.17
C HIS A 41 2.85 -13.16 23.17
N GLU A 42 3.06 -14.22 22.38
CA GLU A 42 4.38 -14.84 22.22
C GLU A 42 5.31 -13.96 21.39
N VAL A 43 4.79 -13.35 20.31
CA VAL A 43 5.55 -12.43 19.46
C VAL A 43 5.91 -11.15 20.20
N ASP A 44 4.99 -10.61 21.00
CA ASP A 44 5.22 -9.39 21.79
C ASP A 44 6.25 -9.64 22.92
N ALA A 45 6.33 -10.85 23.47
CA ALA A 45 7.33 -11.23 24.47
C ALA A 45 8.75 -11.39 23.87
N GLU A 46 8.85 -11.95 22.66
CA GLU A 46 10.12 -12.24 21.99
C GLU A 46 10.06 -11.91 20.49
N ALA A 47 10.04 -10.63 20.15
CA ALA A 47 9.82 -10.14 18.77
C ALA A 47 10.84 -10.63 17.71
N GLY A 48 11.97 -11.18 18.14
CA GLY A 48 12.99 -11.75 17.25
C GLY A 48 12.77 -13.23 16.89
N ILE A 49 11.82 -13.92 17.53
CA ILE A 49 11.68 -15.38 17.41
C ILE A 49 10.37 -15.73 16.71
N VAL A 50 10.49 -16.36 15.54
CA VAL A 50 9.36 -16.98 14.82
C VAL A 50 9.17 -18.40 15.34
N ARG A 51 8.11 -18.63 16.12
CA ARG A 51 7.74 -19.95 16.65
C ARG A 51 6.83 -20.65 15.65
N TRP A 52 7.44 -21.31 14.68
CA TRP A 52 6.71 -22.04 13.64
C TRP A 52 6.24 -23.42 14.12
N ARG A 53 5.03 -23.45 14.70
CA ARG A 53 4.44 -24.64 15.31
C ARG A 53 3.94 -25.63 14.25
N SER A 54 4.24 -26.91 14.48
CA SER A 54 3.67 -28.00 13.69
C SER A 54 2.21 -28.25 14.07
N ALA A 55 1.42 -28.67 13.09
CA ALA A 55 0.04 -29.11 13.24
C ALA A 55 -0.11 -30.54 12.73
N ARG A 56 -1.22 -31.17 13.08
CA ARG A 56 -1.56 -32.53 12.64
C ARG A 56 -2.75 -32.48 11.71
N ASP A 57 -2.61 -33.10 10.55
CA ASP A 57 -3.71 -33.25 9.60
C ASP A 57 -4.78 -34.17 10.22
N PRO A 58 -6.04 -33.72 10.37
CA PRO A 58 -7.08 -34.53 10.97
C PRO A 58 -7.48 -35.75 10.12
N MET A 59 -7.27 -35.70 8.79
CA MET A 59 -7.63 -36.78 7.87
C MET A 59 -6.51 -37.82 7.75
N THR A 60 -5.27 -37.37 7.57
CA THR A 60 -4.12 -38.27 7.33
C THR A 60 -3.35 -38.60 8.59
N GLY A 61 -3.51 -37.80 9.65
CA GLY A 61 -2.75 -37.92 10.90
C GLY A 61 -1.28 -37.48 10.76
N ALA A 62 -0.85 -37.01 9.59
CA ALA A 62 0.51 -36.58 9.31
C ALA A 62 0.82 -35.24 10.01
N TRP A 63 2.08 -35.06 10.41
CA TRP A 63 2.55 -33.81 10.95
C TRP A 63 3.01 -32.90 9.82
N TYR A 64 2.64 -31.62 9.90
CA TYR A 64 3.08 -30.61 8.96
C TYR A 64 3.35 -29.27 9.65
N ARG A 65 4.14 -28.42 8.98
CA ARG A 65 4.29 -27.01 9.33
C ARG A 65 3.49 -26.14 8.35
N PRO A 66 2.56 -25.28 8.83
CA PRO A 66 1.69 -24.49 7.95
C PRO A 66 2.35 -23.23 7.42
N LEU A 67 2.19 -22.96 6.13
CA LEU A 67 2.34 -21.64 5.53
C LEU A 67 1.03 -21.20 4.88
N PHE A 68 0.85 -19.89 4.78
CA PHE A 68 -0.30 -19.30 4.12
C PHE A 68 0.16 -18.37 3.00
N THR A 69 -0.48 -18.42 1.85
CA THR A 69 -0.42 -17.34 0.87
C THR A 69 -1.37 -16.22 1.32
N ARG A 70 -1.15 -15.00 0.80
CA ARG A 70 -1.95 -13.82 1.16
C ARG A 70 -3.46 -14.05 1.04
N GLY A 71 -3.93 -14.61 -0.07
CA GLY A 71 -5.36 -14.83 -0.32
C GLY A 71 -5.98 -15.90 0.57
N MET A 72 -5.17 -16.68 1.28
CA MET A 72 -5.59 -17.76 2.17
C MET A 72 -5.31 -17.47 3.64
N LEU A 73 -4.96 -16.23 3.98
CA LEU A 73 -4.84 -15.79 5.36
C LEU A 73 -6.19 -15.96 6.09
N PRO A 74 -6.20 -16.55 7.31
CA PRO A 74 -7.36 -16.52 8.18
C PRO A 74 -7.85 -15.08 8.43
N PRO A 75 -9.13 -14.88 8.77
CA PRO A 75 -9.63 -13.56 9.13
C PRO A 75 -8.82 -12.91 10.26
N TRP A 76 -8.76 -11.58 10.25
CA TRP A 76 -8.13 -10.80 11.31
C TRP A 76 -8.61 -11.21 12.71
N HIS A 77 -7.67 -11.35 13.64
CA HIS A 77 -7.94 -11.65 15.05
C HIS A 77 -6.98 -10.84 15.95
N PRO A 78 -7.42 -10.31 17.10
CA PRO A 78 -6.58 -9.47 17.96
C PRO A 78 -5.36 -10.22 18.53
N ASP A 79 -5.51 -11.52 18.81
CA ASP A 79 -4.48 -12.35 19.43
C ASP A 79 -3.68 -13.21 18.46
N TRP A 80 -3.95 -13.11 17.15
CA TRP A 80 -3.25 -13.88 16.12
C TRP A 80 -2.60 -12.94 15.12
N VAL A 81 -1.31 -13.13 14.87
CA VAL A 81 -0.50 -12.29 13.98
C VAL A 81 0.30 -13.15 13.02
N PHE A 82 0.87 -12.53 11.99
CA PHE A 82 1.58 -13.24 10.94
C PHE A 82 2.97 -12.66 10.71
N HIS A 83 3.94 -13.53 10.49
CA HIS A 83 5.29 -13.19 10.05
C HIS A 83 5.40 -13.32 8.54
N ASP A 84 6.15 -12.42 7.91
CA ASP A 84 6.57 -12.61 6.52
C ASP A 84 7.53 -13.80 6.43
N ALA A 85 7.35 -14.64 5.43
CA ALA A 85 8.19 -15.79 5.14
C ALA A 85 8.35 -15.97 3.63
N THR A 86 9.36 -16.74 3.24
CA THR A 86 9.58 -17.17 1.86
C THR A 86 9.84 -18.67 1.83
N LEU A 87 9.79 -19.29 0.64
CA LEU A 87 10.20 -20.69 0.50
C LEU A 87 11.68 -20.90 0.87
N ALA A 88 12.54 -19.91 0.60
CA ALA A 88 13.95 -19.99 1.02
C ALA A 88 14.09 -19.95 2.54
N TRP A 89 13.37 -19.05 3.22
CA TRP A 89 13.35 -19.02 4.70
C TRP A 89 12.87 -20.36 5.26
N ALA A 90 11.81 -20.94 4.70
CA ALA A 90 11.31 -22.24 5.12
C ALA A 90 12.32 -23.37 4.88
N ALA A 91 13.14 -23.28 3.82
CA ALA A 91 14.18 -24.27 3.51
C ALA A 91 15.32 -24.29 4.55
N ASP A 92 15.55 -23.17 5.23
CA ASP A 92 16.62 -22.99 6.22
C ASP A 92 16.24 -23.44 7.64
N ASP A 93 14.96 -23.76 7.88
CA ASP A 93 14.51 -24.29 9.16
C ASP A 93 14.99 -25.74 9.41
N ASP A 94 14.86 -26.22 10.64
CA ASP A 94 15.20 -27.59 11.02
C ASP A 94 14.13 -28.59 10.53
N TRP A 95 14.52 -29.44 9.59
CA TRP A 95 13.73 -30.53 9.02
C TRP A 95 14.30 -31.91 9.37
N SER A 96 14.84 -32.06 10.59
CA SER A 96 15.41 -33.31 11.08
C SER A 96 14.40 -34.48 11.16
N ASP A 97 13.11 -34.22 11.38
CA ASP A 97 12.06 -35.24 11.26
C ASP A 97 11.55 -35.34 9.81
N LEU A 98 11.99 -36.36 9.08
CA LEU A 98 11.60 -36.62 7.68
C LEU A 98 10.10 -36.94 7.51
N ARG A 99 9.35 -37.16 8.60
CA ARG A 99 7.88 -37.33 8.56
C ARG A 99 7.14 -36.00 8.62
N LEU A 100 7.85 -34.89 8.86
CA LEU A 100 7.29 -33.56 8.90
C LEU A 100 7.25 -32.95 7.49
N TRP A 101 6.06 -32.57 7.05
CA TRP A 101 5.84 -31.96 5.74
C TRP A 101 5.73 -30.44 5.86
N LEU A 102 6.02 -29.74 4.78
CA LEU A 102 5.58 -28.36 4.61
C LEU A 102 4.18 -28.39 3.98
N ALA A 103 3.20 -27.75 4.62
CA ALA A 103 1.87 -27.60 4.04
C ALA A 103 1.56 -26.13 3.80
N VAL A 104 1.34 -25.75 2.55
CA VAL A 104 0.88 -24.42 2.18
C VAL A 104 -0.64 -24.45 2.01
N ASN A 105 -1.33 -23.51 2.64
CA ASN A 105 -2.79 -23.38 2.65
C ASN A 105 -3.52 -24.68 3.05
N PRO A 106 -3.13 -25.33 4.16
CA PRO A 106 -3.68 -26.62 4.56
C PRO A 106 -5.21 -26.54 4.74
N GLY A 107 -5.93 -27.58 4.32
CA GLY A 107 -7.39 -27.65 4.41
C GLY A 107 -8.14 -26.83 3.36
N SER A 108 -7.46 -26.33 2.32
CA SER A 108 -8.07 -25.57 1.23
C SER A 108 -8.00 -26.28 -0.13
N PRO A 109 -8.79 -25.86 -1.13
CA PRO A 109 -8.68 -26.38 -2.51
C PRO A 109 -7.32 -26.12 -3.19
N VAL A 110 -6.48 -25.26 -2.62
CA VAL A 110 -5.13 -24.94 -3.09
C VAL A 110 -4.05 -25.42 -2.14
N ALA A 111 -4.36 -26.42 -1.30
CA ALA A 111 -3.39 -27.01 -0.41
C ALA A 111 -2.24 -27.65 -1.20
N VAL A 112 -1.00 -27.30 -0.85
CA VAL A 112 0.20 -27.90 -1.41
C VAL A 112 0.98 -28.57 -0.29
N HIS A 113 1.28 -29.85 -0.44
CA HIS A 113 2.06 -30.63 0.54
C HIS A 113 3.42 -30.96 -0.07
N LEU A 114 4.47 -30.45 0.55
CA LEU A 114 5.83 -30.55 0.05
C LEU A 114 6.70 -31.38 1.00
N ARG A 115 7.52 -32.25 0.40
CA ARG A 115 8.57 -32.99 1.10
C ARG A 115 9.72 -32.04 1.46
N THR A 116 10.47 -32.43 2.47
CA THR A 116 11.44 -31.55 3.15
C THR A 116 12.87 -32.13 3.09
N SER A 117 13.13 -33.00 2.11
CA SER A 117 14.46 -33.57 1.91
C SER A 117 15.49 -32.48 1.59
N PRO A 118 16.80 -32.74 1.75
CA PRO A 118 17.84 -31.78 1.37
C PRO A 118 17.74 -31.32 -0.10
N GLU A 119 17.34 -32.20 -1.01
CA GLU A 119 17.16 -31.88 -2.44
C GLU A 119 15.94 -30.97 -2.67
N ASP A 120 14.81 -31.26 -2.02
CA ASP A 120 13.61 -30.41 -2.09
C ASP A 120 13.92 -28.99 -1.60
N ARG A 121 14.63 -28.87 -0.47
CA ARG A 121 15.03 -27.59 0.12
C ARG A 121 16.02 -26.83 -0.75
N ALA A 122 16.94 -27.52 -1.43
CA ALA A 122 17.83 -26.89 -2.41
C ALA A 122 17.03 -26.32 -3.61
N LEU A 123 16.03 -27.06 -4.09
CA LEU A 123 15.13 -26.59 -5.15
C LEU A 123 14.35 -25.35 -4.72
N TRP A 124 13.81 -25.32 -3.49
CA TRP A 124 13.07 -24.16 -2.97
C TRP A 124 13.92 -22.88 -2.97
N ARG A 125 15.16 -22.97 -2.48
CA ARG A 125 16.10 -21.83 -2.50
C ARG A 125 16.38 -21.36 -3.91
N ARG A 126 16.65 -22.29 -4.83
CA ARG A 126 16.95 -21.97 -6.22
C ARG A 126 15.78 -21.25 -6.90
N LEU A 127 14.57 -21.79 -6.79
CA LEU A 127 13.38 -21.18 -7.38
C LEU A 127 13.07 -19.81 -6.77
N HIS A 128 13.30 -19.63 -5.47
CA HIS A 128 13.12 -18.34 -4.83
C HIS A 128 14.14 -17.31 -5.33
N ALA A 129 15.41 -17.69 -5.49
CA ALA A 129 16.43 -16.82 -6.08
C ALA A 129 16.07 -16.43 -7.52
N GLU A 130 15.66 -17.39 -8.36
CA GLU A 130 15.18 -17.12 -9.73
C GLU A 130 13.99 -16.14 -9.72
N ALA A 131 13.05 -16.27 -8.79
CA ALA A 131 11.89 -15.38 -8.69
C ALA A 131 12.25 -13.97 -8.21
N ALA A 132 13.20 -13.85 -7.27
CA ALA A 132 13.63 -12.57 -6.72
C ALA A 132 14.29 -11.67 -7.78
N GLU A 133 15.05 -12.26 -8.72
CA GLU A 133 15.66 -11.53 -9.85
C GLU A 133 14.63 -10.88 -10.79
N HIS A 134 13.41 -11.41 -10.84
CA HIS A 134 12.34 -10.96 -11.73
C HIS A 134 11.22 -10.19 -11.00
N SER A 135 11.41 -9.89 -9.71
CA SER A 135 10.41 -9.20 -8.90
C SER A 135 10.42 -7.70 -9.20
N THR A 136 9.30 -7.17 -9.72
CA THR A 136 9.02 -5.73 -9.69
C THR A 136 8.22 -5.38 -8.43
N ASP A 137 8.57 -4.30 -7.74
CA ASP A 137 7.86 -3.89 -6.51
C ASP A 137 6.48 -3.29 -6.81
N GLU A 138 6.29 -2.72 -8.00
CA GLU A 138 5.06 -2.06 -8.43
C GLU A 138 4.12 -3.03 -9.13
N ARG A 139 3.03 -3.39 -8.46
CA ARG A 139 2.01 -4.29 -9.02
C ARG A 139 0.61 -3.89 -8.58
N LEU A 140 -0.30 -3.79 -9.53
CA LEU A 140 -1.73 -3.68 -9.25
C LEU A 140 -2.28 -5.07 -8.91
N THR A 141 -2.71 -5.26 -7.67
CA THR A 141 -3.31 -6.51 -7.21
C THR A 141 -4.63 -6.26 -6.50
N ALA A 142 -5.54 -7.23 -6.56
CA ALA A 142 -6.85 -7.18 -5.92
C ALA A 142 -7.25 -8.56 -5.38
N LEU A 143 -8.02 -8.57 -4.30
CA LEU A 143 -8.75 -9.75 -3.82
C LEU A 143 -10.09 -9.84 -4.55
N HIS A 144 -10.39 -10.97 -5.16
CA HIS A 144 -11.71 -11.21 -5.78
C HIS A 144 -12.85 -11.17 -4.76
N THR A 145 -12.54 -11.39 -3.48
CA THR A 145 -13.47 -11.37 -2.35
C THR A 145 -13.48 -10.05 -1.58
N GLY A 146 -12.61 -9.10 -1.93
CA GLY A 146 -12.53 -7.79 -1.28
C GLY A 146 -13.65 -6.84 -1.73
N PRO A 147 -13.90 -5.73 -1.01
CA PRO A 147 -14.84 -4.69 -1.42
C PRO A 147 -14.50 -4.10 -2.80
N LEU A 148 -15.41 -4.27 -3.76
CA LEU A 148 -15.29 -3.72 -5.12
C LEU A 148 -16.19 -2.50 -5.36
N PHE A 149 -17.13 -2.23 -4.45
CA PHE A 149 -18.10 -1.15 -4.57
C PHE A 149 -18.41 -0.51 -3.21
N GLY A 150 -19.02 0.67 -3.26
CA GLY A 150 -19.45 1.41 -2.08
C GLY A 150 -18.35 2.25 -1.42
N PRO A 151 -18.66 2.93 -0.30
CA PRO A 151 -17.77 3.92 0.31
C PRO A 151 -16.42 3.36 0.76
N LEU A 152 -16.40 2.10 1.23
CA LEU A 152 -15.16 1.45 1.66
C LEU A 152 -14.24 1.17 0.47
N ALA A 153 -14.78 0.65 -0.64
CA ALA A 153 -14.01 0.41 -1.86
C ALA A 153 -13.46 1.73 -2.43
N PHE A 154 -14.26 2.80 -2.43
CA PHE A 154 -13.81 4.12 -2.84
C PHE A 154 -12.67 4.65 -1.96
N GLY A 155 -12.80 4.55 -0.63
CA GLY A 155 -11.73 4.93 0.29
C GLY A 155 -10.45 4.13 0.08
N LEU A 156 -10.56 2.81 -0.10
CA LEU A 156 -9.41 1.95 -0.42
C LEU A 156 -8.75 2.34 -1.75
N ALA A 157 -9.54 2.68 -2.76
CA ALA A 157 -9.06 3.18 -4.05
C ALA A 157 -8.28 4.51 -3.94
N CYS A 158 -8.60 5.35 -2.96
CA CYS A 158 -7.81 6.56 -2.66
C CYS A 158 -6.40 6.22 -2.11
N GLY A 159 -6.25 5.07 -1.45
CA GLY A 159 -4.95 4.56 -0.97
C GLY A 159 -4.17 3.74 -1.99
N ALA A 160 -4.68 3.60 -3.23
CA ALA A 160 -4.16 2.65 -4.21
C ALA A 160 -2.74 2.95 -4.69
N HIS A 161 -2.32 4.23 -4.70
CA HIS A 161 -0.93 4.63 -5.03
C HIS A 161 0.09 3.85 -4.20
N LEU A 162 -0.05 3.86 -2.86
CA LEU A 162 0.84 3.10 -1.97
C LEU A 162 0.58 1.60 -2.04
N ALA A 163 -0.65 1.15 -2.32
CA ALA A 163 -0.93 -0.27 -2.45
C ALA A 163 -0.15 -0.87 -3.64
N VAL A 164 -0.15 -0.17 -4.78
CA VAL A 164 0.59 -0.54 -5.99
C VAL A 164 2.09 -0.53 -5.72
N SER A 165 2.64 0.55 -5.15
CA SER A 165 4.08 0.64 -4.85
C SER A 165 4.56 -0.36 -3.80
N ASN A 166 3.66 -0.90 -2.97
CA ASN A 166 3.97 -1.93 -1.98
C ASN A 166 3.60 -3.35 -2.44
N GLY A 167 3.06 -3.51 -3.65
CA GLY A 167 2.65 -4.81 -4.19
C GLY A 167 1.52 -5.50 -3.41
N VAL A 168 0.72 -4.76 -2.64
CA VAL A 168 -0.38 -5.33 -1.82
C VAL A 168 -1.74 -5.10 -2.48
N PRO A 169 -2.76 -5.95 -2.20
CA PRO A 169 -4.10 -5.77 -2.76
C PRO A 169 -4.66 -4.40 -2.42
N TRP A 170 -5.20 -3.67 -3.42
CA TRP A 170 -5.75 -2.34 -3.18
C TRP A 170 -7.05 -2.42 -2.36
N ASN A 171 -7.85 -3.47 -2.57
CA ASN A 171 -9.18 -3.63 -1.98
C ASN A 171 -9.21 -4.48 -0.70
N GLU A 172 -8.17 -4.42 0.12
CA GLU A 172 -8.13 -5.10 1.41
C GLU A 172 -7.88 -4.10 2.54
N VAL A 173 -8.77 -4.08 3.55
CA VAL A 173 -8.56 -3.32 4.79
C VAL A 173 -7.36 -3.90 5.56
N GLY A 174 -7.31 -5.23 5.69
CA GLY A 174 -6.10 -5.95 6.03
C GLY A 174 -6.24 -6.94 7.19
N THR A 175 -5.95 -8.21 6.92
CA THR A 175 -5.44 -9.11 7.98
C THR A 175 -3.94 -8.86 8.20
N VAL A 176 -3.21 -8.65 7.08
CA VAL A 176 -1.78 -8.38 7.02
C VAL A 176 -1.53 -7.37 5.89
N TYR A 177 -0.92 -6.23 6.20
CA TYR A 177 -0.35 -5.37 5.15
C TYR A 177 1.06 -5.88 4.81
N ARG A 178 1.92 -5.89 5.84
CA ARG A 178 3.18 -6.64 5.94
C ARG A 178 3.17 -7.41 7.25
N GLY A 179 4.09 -8.36 7.43
CA GLY A 179 4.24 -9.14 8.64
C GLY A 179 4.34 -8.25 9.88
N TYR A 180 3.78 -8.73 10.98
CA TYR A 180 3.47 -7.95 12.18
C TYR A 180 4.66 -7.16 12.73
N ASN A 181 5.82 -7.80 12.87
CA ASN A 181 7.03 -7.13 13.37
C ASN A 181 7.64 -6.17 12.35
N SER A 182 7.61 -6.53 11.06
CA SER A 182 8.03 -5.65 9.96
C SER A 182 7.18 -4.37 9.96
N GLN A 183 5.86 -4.51 10.06
CA GLN A 183 4.92 -3.39 10.09
C GLN A 183 5.11 -2.50 11.33
N ARG A 184 5.27 -3.08 12.52
CA ARG A 184 5.54 -2.32 13.75
C ARG A 184 6.89 -1.61 13.71
N ARG A 185 7.91 -2.24 13.11
CA ARG A 185 9.21 -1.60 12.89
C ARG A 185 9.07 -0.39 11.98
N THR A 186 8.43 -0.53 10.82
CA THR A 186 8.19 0.58 9.89
C THR A 186 7.41 1.72 10.54
N LEU A 187 6.34 1.43 11.31
CA LEU A 187 5.59 2.45 12.02
C LEU A 187 6.45 3.19 13.07
N ARG A 188 7.30 2.46 13.80
CA ARG A 188 8.21 3.07 14.77
C ARG A 188 9.27 3.95 14.10
N GLU A 189 9.94 3.42 13.09
CA GLU A 189 11.11 4.06 12.48
C GLU A 189 10.73 5.22 11.56
N SER A 190 9.65 5.09 10.78
CA SER A 190 9.25 6.11 9.80
C SER A 190 8.23 7.10 10.33
N TRP A 191 7.47 6.75 11.39
CA TRP A 191 6.38 7.58 11.92
C TRP A 191 6.47 7.86 13.42
N GLY A 192 7.38 7.21 14.15
CA GLY A 192 7.41 7.30 15.61
C GLY A 192 6.19 6.67 16.31
N ILE A 193 5.40 5.87 15.59
CA ILE A 193 4.18 5.25 16.12
C ILE A 193 4.51 3.92 16.78
N THR A 194 4.20 3.81 18.07
CA THR A 194 4.46 2.60 18.87
C THR A 194 3.21 2.01 19.53
N ASP A 195 2.09 2.71 19.49
CA ASP A 195 0.82 2.35 20.13
C ASP A 195 -0.40 2.94 19.41
N HIS A 196 -1.59 2.65 19.94
CA HIS A 196 -2.87 3.17 19.48
C HIS A 196 -2.94 4.71 19.48
N GLY A 197 -2.43 5.36 20.53
CA GLY A 197 -2.52 6.81 20.68
C GLY A 197 -1.67 7.56 19.65
N GLY A 198 -0.46 7.08 19.38
CA GLY A 198 0.38 7.58 18.30
C GLY A 198 -0.25 7.38 16.93
N TRP A 199 -0.82 6.19 16.70
CA TRP A 199 -1.53 5.90 15.46
C TRP A 199 -2.73 6.83 15.24
N GLN A 200 -3.54 7.06 16.27
CA GLN A 200 -4.70 7.93 16.20
C GLN A 200 -4.30 9.37 15.88
N ARG A 201 -3.31 9.93 16.59
CA ARG A 201 -2.82 11.30 16.36
C ARG A 201 -2.33 11.52 14.94
N GLU A 202 -1.50 10.62 14.43
CA GLU A 202 -0.95 10.74 13.07
C GLU A 202 -2.05 10.56 12.01
N THR A 203 -3.03 9.69 12.27
CA THR A 203 -4.18 9.51 11.38
C THR A 203 -5.05 10.77 11.34
N GLU A 204 -5.37 11.35 12.50
CA GLU A 204 -6.11 12.61 12.60
C GLU A 204 -5.34 13.75 11.91
N ALA A 205 -4.02 13.83 12.11
CA ALA A 205 -3.19 14.83 11.45
C ALA A 205 -3.24 14.74 9.90
N LEU A 206 -3.26 13.52 9.34
CA LEU A 206 -3.43 13.32 7.90
C LEU A 206 -4.83 13.70 7.41
N LEU A 207 -5.87 13.33 8.16
CA LEU A 207 -7.26 13.66 7.82
C LEU A 207 -7.51 15.17 7.85
N ASP A 208 -6.87 15.88 8.78
CA ASP A 208 -6.95 17.34 8.91
C ASP A 208 -5.94 18.08 8.02
N TYR A 209 -5.16 17.36 7.19
CA TYR A 209 -4.11 17.92 6.35
C TYR A 209 -3.08 18.77 7.14
N SER A 210 -2.79 18.37 8.38
CA SER A 210 -1.77 18.99 9.24
C SER A 210 -0.46 18.21 9.30
N ASN A 211 -0.38 17.04 8.64
CA ASN A 211 0.86 16.27 8.54
C ASN A 211 1.78 16.78 7.42
N SER A 212 1.21 17.19 6.29
CA SER A 212 1.98 17.81 5.21
C SER A 212 2.31 19.29 5.48
N PRO A 213 3.41 19.82 4.91
CA PRO A 213 3.74 21.24 5.03
C PRO A 213 2.59 22.13 4.56
N ALA A 214 2.34 23.23 5.27
CA ALA A 214 1.21 24.11 4.98
C ALA A 214 1.48 25.01 3.75
N GLU A 215 2.74 25.30 3.43
CA GLU A 215 3.12 26.26 2.41
C GLU A 215 2.66 25.86 0.99
N PRO A 216 2.82 24.60 0.51
CA PRO A 216 2.33 24.19 -0.80
C PRO A 216 0.83 24.40 -0.98
N GLU A 217 0.04 23.95 -0.01
CA GLU A 217 -1.42 24.08 -0.06
C GLU A 217 -1.86 25.54 0.04
N TYR A 218 -1.15 26.34 0.82
CA TYR A 218 -1.39 27.78 0.85
C TYR A 218 -1.18 28.41 -0.54
N ALA A 219 -0.09 28.07 -1.22
CA ALA A 219 0.20 28.59 -2.55
C ALA A 219 -0.88 28.17 -3.58
N LEU A 220 -1.27 26.89 -3.57
CA LEU A 220 -2.33 26.36 -4.44
C LEU A 220 -3.69 27.01 -4.16
N ARG A 221 -4.03 27.23 -2.88
CA ARG A 221 -5.27 27.91 -2.49
C ARG A 221 -5.31 29.36 -2.96
N VAL A 222 -4.18 30.09 -2.87
CA VAL A 222 -4.09 31.45 -3.42
C VAL A 222 -4.34 31.44 -4.93
N ARG A 223 -3.76 30.48 -5.66
CA ARG A 223 -4.02 30.33 -7.11
C ARG A 223 -5.50 30.10 -7.40
N GLU A 224 -6.15 29.19 -6.68
CA GLU A 224 -7.58 28.91 -6.89
C GLU A 224 -8.49 30.08 -6.52
N GLN A 225 -8.12 30.89 -5.53
CA GLN A 225 -8.84 32.12 -5.21
C GLN A 225 -8.72 33.16 -6.33
N LEU A 226 -7.51 33.38 -6.84
CA LEU A 226 -7.28 34.25 -8.01
C LEU A 226 -8.05 33.75 -9.22
N ARG A 227 -7.98 32.45 -9.52
CA ARG A 227 -8.68 31.83 -10.65
C ARG A 227 -10.18 32.05 -10.59
N LYS A 228 -10.80 31.90 -9.40
CA LYS A 228 -12.23 32.16 -9.22
C LYS A 228 -12.59 33.63 -9.41
N GLY A 229 -11.70 34.55 -9.04
CA GLY A 229 -11.91 35.99 -9.22
C GLY A 229 -11.76 36.46 -10.67
N ILE A 230 -10.78 35.91 -11.40
CA ILE A 230 -10.47 36.29 -12.79
C ILE A 230 -11.35 35.52 -13.78
N GLY A 231 -11.71 34.27 -13.47
CA GLY A 231 -12.46 33.37 -14.34
C GLY A 231 -11.60 32.40 -15.16
N GLU A 232 -10.27 32.57 -15.12
CA GLU A 232 -9.27 31.74 -15.82
C GLU A 232 -8.01 31.55 -14.95
N LEU A 233 -7.08 30.70 -15.39
CA LEU A 233 -5.84 30.44 -14.66
C LEU A 233 -5.01 31.74 -14.58
N PRO A 234 -4.63 32.22 -13.38
CA PRO A 234 -3.90 33.48 -13.27
C PRO A 234 -2.51 33.39 -13.92
N PRO A 235 -1.98 34.51 -14.45
CA PRO A 235 -0.58 34.61 -14.84
C PRO A 235 0.35 34.20 -13.70
N ALA A 236 1.46 33.53 -14.03
CA ALA A 236 2.41 33.00 -13.06
C ALA A 236 2.97 34.09 -12.12
N ASP A 237 3.29 35.26 -12.66
CA ASP A 237 3.81 36.39 -11.87
C ASP A 237 2.76 36.90 -10.88
N LEU A 238 1.50 37.04 -11.30
CA LEU A 238 0.40 37.44 -10.42
C LEU A 238 0.21 36.44 -9.29
N TRP A 239 0.24 35.14 -9.58
CA TRP A 239 0.12 34.11 -8.55
C TRP A 239 1.28 34.19 -7.55
N ARG A 240 2.52 34.25 -8.03
CA ARG A 240 3.72 34.34 -7.19
C ARG A 240 3.70 35.57 -6.29
N GLU A 241 3.45 36.75 -6.86
CA GLU A 241 3.42 38.02 -6.15
C GLU A 241 2.28 38.08 -5.14
N THR A 242 1.10 37.54 -5.48
CA THR A 242 -0.04 37.51 -4.55
C THR A 242 0.23 36.56 -3.38
N ALA A 243 0.81 35.38 -3.65
CA ALA A 243 1.12 34.41 -2.59
C ALA A 243 2.19 34.94 -1.63
N ALA A 244 3.26 35.52 -2.16
CA ALA A 244 4.35 36.13 -1.38
C ALA A 244 3.88 37.39 -0.66
N GLY A 245 3.19 38.29 -1.35
CA GLY A 245 2.63 39.53 -0.81
C GLY A 245 1.63 39.27 0.32
N SER A 246 0.73 38.30 0.17
CA SER A 246 -0.21 37.96 1.24
C SER A 246 0.46 37.41 2.50
N LEU A 247 1.60 36.71 2.37
CA LEU A 247 2.42 36.34 3.53
C LEU A 247 3.10 37.55 4.16
N GLN A 248 3.66 38.44 3.34
CA GLN A 248 4.29 39.67 3.81
C GLN A 248 3.30 40.55 4.58
N ASP A 249 2.08 40.73 4.07
CA ASP A 249 1.00 41.50 4.71
C ASP A 249 0.60 40.92 6.07
N ARG A 250 0.76 39.60 6.25
CA ARG A 250 0.52 38.89 7.51
C ARG A 250 1.72 38.92 8.46
N GLY A 251 2.78 39.66 8.12
CA GLY A 251 3.98 39.78 8.93
C GLY A 251 4.90 38.55 8.87
N ALA A 252 4.81 37.74 7.81
CA ALA A 252 5.72 36.61 7.64
C ALA A 252 7.19 37.09 7.51
N PRO A 253 8.16 36.33 8.04
CA PRO A 253 9.58 36.67 7.89
C PRO A 253 10.00 36.71 6.40
N PRO A 254 10.96 37.59 6.01
CA PRO A 254 11.44 37.68 4.63
C PRO A 254 11.89 36.35 4.02
N ALA A 255 12.50 35.48 4.83
CA ALA A 255 12.91 34.14 4.40
C ALA A 255 11.72 33.26 3.98
N LEU A 256 10.57 33.37 4.65
CA LEU A 256 9.36 32.62 4.30
C LEU A 256 8.70 33.19 3.05
N VAL A 257 8.73 34.51 2.87
CA VAL A 257 8.25 35.18 1.65
C VAL A 257 9.07 34.73 0.43
N ALA A 258 10.40 34.75 0.52
CA ALA A 258 11.28 34.26 -0.55
C ALA A 258 11.09 32.76 -0.83
N LYS A 259 10.91 31.94 0.22
CA LYS A 259 10.59 30.50 0.08
C LYS A 259 9.27 30.29 -0.66
N MET A 260 8.26 31.13 -0.44
CA MET A 260 6.97 31.03 -1.13
C MET A 260 7.11 31.33 -2.63
N GLU A 261 7.91 32.34 -2.99
CA GLU A 261 8.17 32.64 -4.41
C GLU A 261 8.83 31.47 -5.13
N GLU A 262 9.84 30.84 -4.51
CA GLU A 262 10.49 29.67 -5.08
C GLU A 262 9.56 28.45 -5.13
N LEU A 263 8.74 28.25 -4.10
CA LEU A 263 7.77 27.16 -4.06
C LEU A 263 6.77 27.24 -5.22
N VAL A 264 6.28 28.44 -5.55
CA VAL A 264 5.41 28.64 -6.72
C VAL A 264 6.13 28.22 -8.01
N ARG A 265 7.40 28.61 -8.19
CA ARG A 265 8.20 28.18 -9.35
C ARG A 265 8.39 26.66 -9.40
N ARG A 266 8.68 26.04 -8.25
CA ARG A 266 8.83 24.59 -8.13
C ARG A 266 7.54 23.84 -8.49
N ILE A 267 6.38 24.31 -8.02
CA ILE A 267 5.09 23.73 -8.41
C ILE A 267 4.90 23.81 -9.93
N MET A 268 5.20 24.95 -10.55
CA MET A 268 5.07 25.10 -12.01
C MET A 268 5.99 24.14 -12.79
N ARG A 269 7.22 23.89 -12.31
CA ARG A 269 8.15 22.95 -12.94
C ARG A 269 7.63 21.52 -12.85
N TYR A 270 7.10 21.11 -11.70
CA TYR A 270 6.44 19.81 -11.56
C TYR A 270 5.20 19.69 -12.44
N GLU A 271 4.33 20.71 -12.50
CA GLU A 271 3.15 20.68 -13.38
C GLU A 271 3.53 20.59 -14.86
N ALA A 272 4.58 21.30 -15.28
CA ALA A 272 5.13 21.17 -16.63
C ALA A 272 5.61 19.74 -16.89
N ARG A 273 6.28 19.11 -15.92
CA ARG A 273 6.72 17.72 -16.04
C ARG A 273 5.54 16.75 -16.05
N PHE A 274 4.53 16.96 -15.21
CA PHE A 274 3.33 16.14 -15.15
C PHE A 274 2.59 16.14 -16.49
N ARG A 275 2.51 17.30 -17.16
CA ARG A 275 1.95 17.39 -18.51
C ARG A 275 2.78 16.64 -19.54
N ALA A 276 4.11 16.79 -19.49
CA ALA A 276 5.02 16.09 -20.40
C ALA A 276 4.91 14.55 -20.28
N ASP A 277 4.71 14.04 -19.07
CA ASP A 277 4.67 12.59 -18.80
C ASP A 277 3.26 11.97 -18.77
N GLY A 278 2.23 12.79 -19.05
CA GLY A 278 0.83 12.37 -19.19
C GLY A 278 0.02 12.28 -17.88
N LEU A 279 0.55 12.81 -16.78
CA LEU A 279 -0.10 12.82 -15.47
C LEU A 279 -1.14 13.96 -15.34
N LEU A 280 -0.96 15.02 -16.10
CA LEU A 280 -1.94 16.10 -16.29
C LEU A 280 -2.26 16.27 -17.79
N PRO A 281 -3.48 16.70 -18.16
CA PRO A 281 -3.76 17.14 -19.52
C PRO A 281 -2.98 18.42 -19.86
N GLU A 282 -2.87 18.76 -21.15
CA GLU A 282 -2.05 19.90 -21.64
C GLU A 282 -2.38 21.24 -20.98
N ASP A 283 -3.65 21.48 -20.67
CA ASP A 283 -4.16 22.68 -19.98
C ASP A 283 -4.39 22.45 -18.48
N GLY A 284 -4.04 21.27 -17.96
CA GLY A 284 -4.26 20.87 -16.58
C GLY A 284 -3.30 21.51 -15.58
N TRP A 285 -3.80 21.62 -14.34
CA TRP A 285 -3.04 22.05 -13.15
C TRP A 285 -3.57 21.35 -11.90
N VAL A 286 -2.79 21.36 -10.82
CA VAL A 286 -3.14 20.76 -9.53
C VAL A 286 -3.92 21.76 -8.67
N THR A 287 -5.11 21.43 -8.19
CA THR A 287 -5.91 22.37 -7.38
C THR A 287 -5.55 22.34 -5.90
N THR A 288 -5.10 21.21 -5.40
CA THR A 288 -4.74 20.95 -4.00
C THR A 288 -3.79 19.74 -3.95
N ALA A 289 -2.94 19.66 -2.91
CA ALA A 289 -2.04 18.52 -2.68
C ALA A 289 -2.55 17.57 -1.58
N SER A 290 -3.76 17.81 -1.07
CA SER A 290 -4.41 17.06 0.02
C SER A 290 -4.54 15.55 -0.19
N ALA A 291 -4.58 15.09 -1.45
CA ALA A 291 -4.68 13.68 -1.79
C ALA A 291 -3.49 12.87 -1.25
N TYR A 292 -2.31 13.50 -1.10
CA TYR A 292 -1.15 12.82 -0.54
C TYR A 292 -1.39 12.38 0.91
N ASP A 293 -1.97 13.25 1.73
CA ASP A 293 -2.30 12.92 3.12
C ASP A 293 -3.51 11.97 3.19
N TYR A 294 -4.54 12.17 2.36
CA TYR A 294 -5.71 11.27 2.36
C TYR A 294 -5.35 9.85 1.92
N GLY A 295 -4.56 9.68 0.86
CA GLY A 295 -4.07 8.37 0.44
C GLY A 295 -3.17 7.71 1.49
N ARG A 296 -2.37 8.49 2.22
CA ARG A 296 -1.60 8.01 3.37
C ARG A 296 -2.47 7.66 4.57
N ALA A 297 -3.55 8.40 4.85
CA ALA A 297 -4.48 8.09 5.94
C ALA A 297 -5.13 6.72 5.74
N VAL A 298 -5.52 6.41 4.50
CA VAL A 298 -6.02 5.08 4.11
C VAL A 298 -4.99 4.00 4.44
N ASN A 299 -3.73 4.20 4.06
CA ASN A 299 -2.69 3.21 4.32
C ASN A 299 -2.29 3.13 5.80
N LEU A 300 -2.28 4.25 6.53
CA LEU A 300 -2.00 4.27 7.95
C LEU A 300 -3.09 3.52 8.74
N ALA A 301 -4.35 3.57 8.30
CA ALA A 301 -5.42 2.74 8.86
C ALA A 301 -5.13 1.24 8.68
N ARG A 302 -4.73 0.83 7.47
CA ARG A 302 -4.37 -0.56 7.16
C ARG A 302 -3.14 -1.04 7.94
N TRP A 303 -2.12 -0.17 8.07
CA TRP A 303 -0.91 -0.42 8.85
C TRP A 303 -1.21 -0.54 10.34
N GLY A 304 -2.06 0.34 10.89
CA GLY A 304 -2.52 0.28 12.27
C GLY A 304 -3.25 -1.02 12.58
N LEU A 305 -4.09 -1.49 11.66
CA LEU A 305 -4.81 -2.76 11.81
C LEU A 305 -3.84 -3.96 11.79
N SER A 306 -2.90 -3.96 10.84
CA SER A 306 -1.84 -4.96 10.71
C SER A 306 -0.92 -4.99 11.95
N ALA A 307 -0.66 -3.83 12.57
CA ALA A 307 0.14 -3.68 13.78
C ALA A 307 -0.65 -3.88 15.09
N ARG A 308 -1.96 -4.14 15.02
CA ARG A 308 -2.87 -4.26 16.17
C ARG A 308 -2.94 -2.98 17.03
N TYR A 309 -2.75 -1.82 16.40
CA TYR A 309 -2.97 -0.50 17.00
C TYR A 309 -4.41 -0.01 16.84
N CYS A 310 -5.21 -0.61 15.97
CA CYS A 310 -6.65 -0.36 15.90
C CYS A 310 -7.42 -1.65 15.58
N HIS A 311 -8.73 -1.59 15.75
CA HIS A 311 -9.65 -2.69 15.41
C HIS A 311 -10.25 -2.48 14.00
N PRO A 312 -10.76 -3.55 13.34
CA PRO A 312 -11.26 -3.48 11.97
C PRO A 312 -12.27 -2.36 11.73
N GLN A 313 -13.25 -2.19 12.63
CA GLN A 313 -14.27 -1.15 12.52
C GLN A 313 -13.67 0.27 12.46
N GLN A 314 -12.66 0.54 13.30
CA GLN A 314 -12.02 1.84 13.34
C GLN A 314 -11.20 2.10 12.06
N ALA A 315 -10.48 1.09 11.57
CA ALA A 315 -9.76 1.19 10.30
C ALA A 315 -10.70 1.45 9.12
N GLU A 316 -11.83 0.73 9.03
CA GLU A 316 -12.85 0.95 7.99
C GLU A 316 -13.44 2.36 8.05
N GLN A 317 -13.77 2.85 9.25
CA GLN A 317 -14.29 4.21 9.44
C GLN A 317 -13.28 5.27 8.98
N THR A 318 -12.00 5.13 9.34
CA THR A 318 -10.93 6.02 8.89
C THR A 318 -10.81 6.03 7.36
N ILE A 319 -10.85 4.85 6.72
CA ILE A 319 -10.72 4.71 5.27
C ILE A 319 -11.90 5.37 4.55
N VAL A 320 -13.13 5.12 5.03
CA VAL A 320 -14.34 5.75 4.48
C VAL A 320 -14.29 7.26 4.66
N HIS A 321 -13.83 7.76 5.81
CA HIS A 321 -13.71 9.19 6.07
C HIS A 321 -12.67 9.86 5.14
N ALA A 322 -11.48 9.26 4.99
CA ALA A 322 -10.47 9.74 4.04
C ALA A 322 -11.02 9.75 2.60
N GLY A 323 -11.76 8.72 2.20
CA GLY A 323 -12.44 8.67 0.91
C GLY A 323 -13.46 9.79 0.73
N ALA A 324 -14.25 10.11 1.76
CA ALA A 324 -15.21 11.21 1.71
C ALA A 324 -14.52 12.58 1.56
N LEU A 325 -13.42 12.81 2.28
CA LEU A 325 -12.61 14.02 2.16
C LEU A 325 -12.00 14.15 0.76
N ALA A 326 -11.43 13.06 0.23
CA ALA A 326 -10.92 13.02 -1.14
C ALA A 326 -12.01 13.32 -2.18
N LYS A 327 -13.19 12.70 -2.05
CA LYS A 327 -14.33 12.94 -2.95
C LYS A 327 -14.81 14.39 -2.93
N ALA A 328 -14.67 15.09 -1.79
CA ALA A 328 -15.03 16.50 -1.66
C ALA A 328 -13.97 17.45 -2.26
N ALA A 329 -12.69 17.09 -2.19
CA ALA A 329 -11.58 17.93 -2.64
C ALA A 329 -11.27 17.82 -4.15
N TYR A 330 -11.61 16.70 -4.79
CA TYR A 330 -11.26 16.40 -6.18
C TYR A 330 -12.48 16.06 -7.05
N SER A 331 -12.30 16.12 -8.38
CA SER A 331 -13.37 15.91 -9.36
C SER A 331 -13.23 14.64 -10.19
N SER A 332 -12.05 14.01 -10.19
CA SER A 332 -11.75 12.77 -10.89
C SER A 332 -10.55 12.04 -10.28
N TRP A 333 -10.35 10.77 -10.64
CA TRP A 333 -9.20 9.98 -10.20
C TRP A 333 -7.87 10.55 -10.70
N GLU A 334 -7.82 11.09 -11.92
CA GLU A 334 -6.64 11.73 -12.50
C GLU A 334 -6.28 12.99 -11.70
N SER A 335 -7.27 13.82 -11.36
CA SER A 335 -7.03 15.00 -10.53
C SER A 335 -6.53 14.63 -9.13
N PHE A 336 -7.07 13.55 -8.54
CA PHE A 336 -6.62 13.01 -7.26
C PHE A 336 -5.17 12.50 -7.35
N SER A 337 -4.84 11.78 -8.42
CA SER A 337 -3.50 11.28 -8.68
C SER A 337 -2.47 12.41 -8.83
N ALA A 338 -2.85 13.50 -9.50
CA ALA A 338 -2.01 14.67 -9.65
C ALA A 338 -1.74 15.38 -8.32
N GLY A 339 -2.78 15.56 -7.51
CA GLY A 339 -2.64 16.08 -6.14
C GLY A 339 -1.76 15.19 -5.25
N TYR A 340 -1.95 13.87 -5.32
CA TYR A 340 -1.14 12.90 -4.58
C TYR A 340 0.33 12.98 -4.97
N THR A 341 0.60 13.00 -6.28
CA THR A 341 1.96 13.03 -6.80
C THR A 341 2.66 14.34 -6.45
N LEU A 342 1.97 15.49 -6.60
CA LEU A 342 2.52 16.79 -6.23
C LEU A 342 2.87 16.85 -4.74
N GLY A 343 1.96 16.42 -3.86
CA GLY A 343 2.20 16.40 -2.42
C GLY A 343 3.40 15.53 -2.03
N ARG A 344 3.58 14.40 -2.71
CA ARG A 344 4.74 13.51 -2.48
C ARG A 344 6.06 14.15 -2.91
N VAL A 345 6.14 14.67 -4.15
CA VAL A 345 7.40 15.17 -4.70
C VAL A 345 7.86 16.47 -4.04
N LEU A 346 6.93 17.34 -3.65
CA LEU A 346 7.26 18.56 -2.90
C LEU A 346 7.86 18.28 -1.52
N ARG A 347 7.68 17.06 -0.98
CA ARG A 347 8.19 16.67 0.33
C ARG A 347 9.53 15.94 0.26
N PHE A 348 9.82 15.21 -0.82
CA PHE A 348 10.93 14.24 -0.81
C PHE A 348 11.82 14.23 -2.06
N ASP A 349 11.41 14.86 -3.17
CA ASP A 349 12.07 14.64 -4.46
C ASP A 349 13.09 15.72 -4.83
N ASP A 350 12.96 16.92 -4.27
CA ASP A 350 13.87 18.06 -4.55
C ASP A 350 14.19 18.31 -6.03
N GLU A 351 13.20 18.05 -6.88
CA GLU A 351 13.23 18.21 -8.34
C GLU A 351 14.26 17.34 -9.06
N GLU A 352 14.71 16.27 -8.41
CA GLU A 352 15.52 15.23 -9.04
C GLU A 352 14.71 14.40 -10.03
N TYR A 353 13.38 14.38 -9.89
CA TYR A 353 12.48 13.50 -10.63
C TYR A 353 12.88 12.02 -10.48
N GLY A 354 13.36 11.66 -9.29
CA GLY A 354 13.91 10.35 -8.98
C GLY A 354 12.82 9.36 -8.56
N CYS A 355 13.18 8.43 -7.68
CA CYS A 355 12.32 7.30 -7.32
C CYS A 355 10.96 7.71 -6.73
N PHE A 356 10.85 8.87 -6.08
CA PHE A 356 9.57 9.38 -5.56
C PHE A 356 8.62 9.81 -6.66
N TYR A 357 9.15 10.43 -7.73
CA TYR A 357 8.38 10.80 -8.91
C TYR A 357 8.09 9.59 -9.80
N GLU A 358 9.11 8.81 -10.13
CA GLU A 358 9.00 7.64 -11.00
C GLU A 358 7.97 6.63 -10.48
N SER A 359 8.01 6.32 -9.18
CA SER A 359 7.05 5.37 -8.59
C SER A 359 5.62 5.91 -8.52
N ALA A 360 5.44 7.21 -8.32
CA ALA A 360 4.12 7.83 -8.38
C ALA A 360 3.57 7.87 -9.81
N LEU A 361 4.42 8.11 -10.81
CA LEU A 361 4.05 8.07 -12.22
C LEU A 361 3.70 6.65 -12.67
N ALA A 362 4.48 5.64 -12.27
CA ALA A 362 4.20 4.24 -12.56
C ALA A 362 2.86 3.79 -11.94
N ALA A 363 2.61 4.14 -10.67
CA ALA A 363 1.33 3.87 -10.02
C ALA A 363 0.16 4.61 -10.71
N HIS A 364 0.35 5.86 -11.11
CA HIS A 364 -0.65 6.62 -11.87
C HIS A 364 -1.07 5.87 -13.14
N ARG A 365 -0.10 5.48 -13.98
CA ARG A 365 -0.35 4.78 -15.25
C ARG A 365 -1.05 3.44 -15.03
N LEU A 366 -0.58 2.64 -14.08
CA LEU A 366 -1.24 1.38 -13.73
C LEU A 366 -2.69 1.60 -13.29
N LEU A 367 -2.95 2.65 -12.51
CA LEU A 367 -4.28 2.91 -12.00
C LEU A 367 -5.21 3.56 -13.05
N THR A 368 -4.72 4.31 -14.03
CA THR A 368 -5.58 4.86 -15.09
C THR A 368 -5.82 3.89 -16.25
N ASP A 369 -4.84 3.04 -16.55
CA ASP A 369 -4.80 2.31 -17.81
C ASP A 369 -5.20 0.83 -17.66
N ASP A 370 -4.86 0.18 -16.55
CA ASP A 370 -5.12 -1.24 -16.34
C ASP A 370 -6.61 -1.54 -16.15
N GLU A 371 -7.17 -2.49 -16.91
CA GLU A 371 -8.59 -2.85 -16.88
C GLU A 371 -9.08 -3.33 -15.50
N GLY A 372 -8.21 -3.93 -14.69
CA GLY A 372 -8.49 -4.36 -13.33
C GLY A 372 -8.39 -3.25 -12.28
N SER A 373 -8.07 -2.02 -12.68
CA SER A 373 -7.88 -0.90 -11.77
C SER A 373 -9.18 -0.47 -11.07
N PRO A 374 -9.11 -0.10 -9.77
CA PRO A 374 -10.24 0.52 -9.10
C PRO A 374 -10.69 1.82 -9.77
N TRP A 375 -9.78 2.59 -10.37
CA TRP A 375 -10.12 3.91 -10.91
C TRP A 375 -10.91 3.84 -12.23
N ARG A 376 -10.83 2.70 -12.92
CA ARG A 376 -11.66 2.42 -14.10
C ARG A 376 -13.02 1.80 -13.74
N ASN A 377 -13.08 1.10 -12.61
CA ASN A 377 -14.25 0.30 -12.23
C ASN A 377 -15.11 0.94 -11.11
N ILE A 378 -14.56 1.92 -10.38
CA ILE A 378 -15.28 2.70 -9.37
C ILE A 378 -15.44 4.13 -9.91
N PRO A 379 -16.66 4.58 -10.21
CA PRO A 379 -16.87 5.94 -10.69
C PRO A 379 -16.51 6.95 -9.60
N TRP A 380 -15.94 8.09 -10.01
CA TRP A 380 -15.68 9.17 -9.06
C TRP A 380 -16.97 9.74 -8.48
N ARG A 381 -17.99 9.95 -9.35
CA ARG A 381 -19.29 10.50 -8.96
C ARG A 381 -20.34 9.42 -8.78
#